data_AF-A0A0K0TN17-F1
#
_entry.id   AF-A0A0K0TN17-F1
#
_cell.length_a   1.000
_cell.length_b   1.000
_cell.length_c   1.000
_cell.angle_alpha   90.00
_cell.angle_beta   90.00
_cell.angle_gamma   90.00
#
_symmetry.space_group_name_H-M   'P 1'
#
loop_
_entity.id
_entity.type
_entity.pdbx_description
1 polymer ?
#
loop_
_entity_poly.entity_id
_entity_poly.type
_entity_poly.pdbx_seq_one_letter_code
_entity_poly.pdbx_strand_id
1 'polypeptide(L)'
;MESLAAAAGGACLGLCMGCGVLTQVYVLWEQHQTKAKKKKSRHQKKYKGSSSDEDESEPESTSSASDDSEVVQKSKNKSSKQKKSSSKPRVIEAPPPPPAEDDYLDAGWQGFSMEQARKYADTSQEATLMKTPADVLSELQRGNARFWMGNARRPERSAFERRALLTKQFPTVAVLGCSDSRVPVELVFDCGLGDMFVVRVAGNVCDTSTLASVQYAIHHLKVKVLVVMGHEGCGAVKAAGLPPSELAKEPENLARFLRSLGD
;
A
#
# COMPACT_ATOMS: atom_id res chain seq x y z
N MET A 1 -11.60 9.42 -12.76
CA MET A 1 -11.41 7.95 -12.79
C MET A 1 -11.09 7.43 -14.18
N GLU A 2 -11.79 7.85 -15.23
CA GLU A 2 -11.49 7.44 -16.61
C GLU A 2 -10.08 7.80 -17.08
N SER A 3 -9.55 8.97 -16.69
CA SER A 3 -8.16 9.37 -16.96
C SER A 3 -7.13 8.45 -16.29
N LEU A 4 -7.38 8.03 -15.05
CA LEU A 4 -6.54 7.07 -14.32
C LEU A 4 -6.66 5.66 -14.92
N ALA A 5 -7.86 5.24 -15.32
CA ALA A 5 -8.09 3.96 -15.98
C ALA A 5 -7.43 3.91 -17.37
N ALA A 6 -7.49 5.01 -18.12
CA ALA A 6 -6.81 5.16 -19.41
C ALA A 6 -5.28 5.17 -19.24
N ALA A 7 -4.75 5.89 -18.24
CA ALA A 7 -3.33 5.87 -17.92
C ALA A 7 -2.84 4.49 -17.47
N ALA A 8 -3.69 3.71 -16.80
CA ALA A 8 -3.38 2.35 -16.34
C ALA A 8 -3.65 1.25 -17.39
N GLY A 9 -4.31 1.56 -18.51
CA GLY A 9 -4.55 0.62 -19.62
C GLY A 9 -5.32 -0.66 -19.23
N GLY A 10 -6.20 -0.58 -18.22
CA GLY A 10 -6.65 -1.76 -17.47
C GLY A 10 -8.09 -1.75 -16.96
N ALA A 11 -8.58 -2.92 -16.56
CA ALA A 11 -9.89 -3.08 -15.92
C ALA A 11 -9.85 -2.60 -14.47
N CYS A 12 -10.90 -1.90 -14.02
CA CYS A 12 -11.06 -1.44 -12.66
C CYS A 12 -11.81 -2.51 -11.85
N LEU A 13 -11.16 -3.10 -10.84
CA LEU A 13 -11.85 -3.91 -9.84
C LEU A 13 -12.12 -3.03 -8.62
N GLY A 14 -13.40 -2.72 -8.37
CA GLY A 14 -13.83 -2.15 -7.11
C GLY A 14 -13.81 -3.24 -6.04
N LEU A 15 -12.87 -3.16 -5.10
CA LEU A 15 -12.83 -4.04 -3.93
C LEU A 15 -13.15 -3.21 -2.69
N CYS A 16 -14.32 -3.49 -2.09
CA CYS A 16 -14.59 -3.08 -0.72
C CYS A 16 -13.88 -4.08 0.19
N MET A 17 -12.76 -3.66 0.82
CA MET A 17 -12.11 -4.47 1.85
C MET A 17 -12.93 -4.28 3.13
N GLY A 18 -13.88 -5.18 3.40
CA GLY A 18 -14.92 -5.10 4.45
C GLY A 18 -14.44 -5.07 5.91
N CYS A 19 -13.32 -4.41 6.22
CA CYS A 19 -12.92 -3.99 7.55
C CYS A 19 -13.28 -2.51 7.67
N GLY A 20 -14.14 -2.12 8.63
CA GLY A 20 -14.94 -0.89 8.67
C GLY A 20 -14.22 0.46 8.78
N VAL A 21 -13.16 0.68 8.00
CA VAL A 21 -12.42 1.95 7.84
C VAL A 21 -12.19 2.31 6.36
N LEU A 22 -12.45 1.39 5.42
CA LEU A 22 -12.13 1.56 4.00
C LEU A 22 -13.35 1.32 3.12
N THR A 23 -13.99 2.41 2.66
CA THR A 23 -15.16 2.29 1.79
C THR A 23 -14.84 2.25 0.30
N GLN A 24 -13.59 2.42 -0.15
CA GLN A 24 -13.22 2.12 -1.54
C GLN A 24 -11.72 1.98 -1.77
N VAL A 25 -11.28 0.78 -2.15
CA VAL A 25 -9.99 0.51 -2.79
C VAL A 25 -10.30 0.16 -4.24
N TYR A 26 -9.98 1.05 -5.16
CA TYR A 26 -10.02 0.71 -6.59
C TYR A 26 -8.66 0.17 -7.01
N VAL A 27 -8.65 -1.08 -7.48
CA VAL A 27 -7.45 -1.72 -8.03
C VAL A 27 -7.53 -1.66 -9.54
N LEU A 28 -6.62 -0.92 -10.16
CA LEU A 28 -6.47 -0.89 -11.62
C LEU A 28 -5.44 -1.95 -12.04
N TRP A 29 -5.84 -2.86 -12.94
CA TRP A 29 -5.08 -4.05 -13.34
C TRP A 29 -4.68 -4.05 -14.82
N GLU A 30 -3.41 -4.30 -15.13
CA GLU A 30 -2.89 -4.45 -16.50
C GLU A 30 -2.73 -5.93 -16.92
N GLN A 31 -3.32 -6.34 -18.06
CA GLN A 31 -3.16 -7.67 -18.69
C GLN A 31 -2.01 -7.78 -19.72
N HIS A 32 -1.13 -6.80 -19.84
CA HIS A 32 -0.25 -6.69 -21.01
C HIS A 32 1.10 -7.41 -20.94
N GLN A 33 1.26 -8.44 -20.09
CA GLN A 33 2.46 -9.29 -20.08
C GLN A 33 2.33 -10.59 -20.91
N THR A 34 1.13 -10.92 -21.42
CA THR A 34 0.92 -12.16 -22.20
C THR A 34 1.39 -12.08 -23.65
N LYS A 35 1.45 -10.88 -24.25
CA LYS A 35 1.87 -10.71 -25.67
C LYS A 35 3.38 -10.92 -25.86
N ALA A 36 4.21 -10.52 -24.90
CA ALA A 36 5.66 -10.77 -24.93
C ALA A 36 5.99 -12.27 -24.70
N LYS A 37 5.27 -12.93 -23.78
CA LYS A 37 5.41 -14.39 -23.55
C LYS A 37 4.90 -15.22 -24.73
N LYS A 38 3.81 -14.83 -25.40
CA LYS A 38 3.35 -15.50 -26.64
C LYS A 38 4.36 -15.38 -27.78
N LYS A 39 5.02 -14.22 -27.96
CA LYS A 39 6.06 -14.03 -28.99
C LYS A 39 7.33 -14.85 -28.73
N LYS A 40 7.78 -14.93 -27.46
CA LYS A 40 8.92 -15.80 -27.07
C LYS A 40 8.56 -17.29 -27.14
N SER A 41 7.35 -17.69 -26.74
CA SER A 41 6.90 -19.09 -26.85
C SER A 41 6.78 -19.55 -28.31
N ARG A 42 6.37 -18.67 -29.24
CA ARG A 42 6.35 -18.99 -30.69
C ARG A 42 7.76 -19.16 -31.28
N HIS A 43 8.77 -18.50 -30.71
CA HIS A 43 10.16 -18.67 -31.12
C HIS A 43 10.79 -19.96 -30.52
N GLN A 44 10.39 -20.35 -29.30
CA GLN A 44 10.87 -21.58 -28.67
C GLN A 44 10.12 -22.85 -29.14
N LYS A 45 8.84 -22.75 -29.52
CA LYS A 45 8.08 -23.91 -30.04
C LYS A 45 8.50 -24.36 -31.44
N LYS A 46 9.37 -23.61 -32.12
CA LYS A 46 9.99 -24.01 -33.39
C LYS A 46 11.18 -24.97 -33.21
N TYR A 47 11.66 -25.14 -31.97
CA TYR A 47 12.76 -26.02 -31.59
C TYR A 47 12.41 -26.84 -30.35
N LYS A 48 11.46 -27.77 -30.48
CA LYS A 48 11.35 -29.02 -29.70
C LYS A 48 10.03 -29.69 -30.05
N GLY A 49 10.11 -30.66 -30.95
CA GLY A 49 9.08 -31.67 -31.16
C GLY A 49 9.52 -33.00 -30.57
N SER A 50 8.52 -33.83 -30.24
CA SER A 50 8.55 -35.25 -29.82
C SER A 50 8.91 -35.55 -28.36
N SER A 51 7.90 -35.87 -27.54
CA SER A 51 7.52 -37.24 -27.17
C SER A 51 6.35 -37.22 -26.16
N SER A 52 5.33 -38.04 -26.47
CA SER A 52 4.59 -39.02 -25.63
C SER A 52 4.94 -39.12 -24.13
N ASP A 53 4.08 -39.52 -23.19
CA ASP A 53 2.74 -40.14 -23.13
C ASP A 53 2.27 -40.13 -21.65
N GLU A 54 0.96 -40.33 -21.42
CA GLU A 54 0.32 -40.97 -20.23
C GLU A 54 0.43 -40.29 -18.84
N ASP A 55 -0.45 -40.50 -17.86
CA ASP A 55 -1.89 -40.80 -17.70
C ASP A 55 -2.15 -40.72 -16.16
N GLU A 56 -3.42 -40.68 -15.74
CA GLU A 56 -3.91 -40.88 -14.34
C GLU A 56 -3.53 -39.84 -13.26
N SER A 57 -4.33 -39.55 -12.22
CA SER A 57 -5.73 -39.74 -11.82
C SER A 57 -5.88 -39.02 -10.47
N GLU A 58 -7.02 -38.38 -10.19
CA GLU A 58 -7.38 -37.90 -8.85
C GLU A 58 -7.60 -39.07 -7.86
N PRO A 59 -7.71 -38.79 -6.55
CA PRO A 59 -9.08 -38.72 -6.04
C PRO A 59 -9.36 -37.64 -4.99
N GLU A 60 -10.62 -37.19 -5.02
CA GLU A 60 -11.34 -36.55 -3.94
C GLU A 60 -11.33 -37.38 -2.64
N SER A 61 -11.44 -36.71 -1.49
CA SER A 61 -12.29 -37.20 -0.41
C SER A 61 -12.84 -36.05 0.43
N THR A 62 -14.08 -36.28 0.82
CA THR A 62 -15.13 -35.41 1.33
C THR A 62 -15.16 -35.27 2.86
N SER A 63 -15.97 -34.29 3.31
CA SER A 63 -16.70 -34.22 4.60
C SER A 63 -15.88 -33.85 5.83
N SER A 64 -16.37 -33.09 6.82
CA SER A 64 -17.74 -32.88 7.29
C SER A 64 -17.88 -31.57 8.07
N ALA A 65 -19.11 -31.03 8.08
CA ALA A 65 -19.59 -29.95 8.95
C ALA A 65 -19.87 -30.44 10.38
N SER A 66 -19.66 -29.57 11.37
CA SER A 66 -20.65 -29.14 12.39
C SER A 66 -19.95 -28.43 13.57
N ASP A 67 -20.45 -27.25 13.94
CA ASP A 67 -21.12 -27.00 15.22
C ASP A 67 -21.00 -25.54 15.66
N ASP A 68 -22.17 -24.90 15.61
CA ASP A 68 -22.49 -23.62 16.23
C ASP A 68 -22.47 -23.76 17.75
N SER A 69 -21.86 -22.79 18.43
CA SER A 69 -22.29 -22.44 19.78
C SER A 69 -22.07 -20.96 20.03
N GLU A 70 -23.16 -20.21 19.93
CA GLU A 70 -23.34 -18.89 20.49
C GLU A 70 -23.04 -18.91 22.00
N VAL A 71 -22.18 -17.99 22.46
CA VAL A 71 -22.12 -17.62 23.88
C VAL A 71 -22.42 -16.14 23.99
N VAL A 72 -23.69 -15.86 24.26
CA VAL A 72 -24.18 -14.59 24.76
C VAL A 72 -23.71 -14.44 26.21
N GLN A 73 -22.82 -13.46 26.48
CA GLN A 73 -22.59 -12.97 27.84
C GLN A 73 -22.88 -11.48 27.94
N LYS A 74 -24.08 -11.23 28.45
CA LYS A 74 -24.58 -9.97 28.99
C LYS A 74 -23.91 -9.73 30.35
N SER A 75 -23.16 -8.64 30.53
CA SER A 75 -22.78 -8.18 31.89
C SER A 75 -22.45 -6.69 31.99
N LYS A 76 -23.47 -5.96 32.46
CA LYS A 76 -23.45 -4.98 33.55
C LYS A 76 -22.48 -3.77 33.44
N ASN A 77 -23.08 -2.64 33.08
CA ASN A 77 -22.62 -1.29 33.41
C ASN A 77 -22.25 -1.16 34.89
N LYS A 78 -20.98 -0.85 35.18
CA LYS A 78 -20.56 -0.23 36.46
C LYS A 78 -19.93 1.12 36.16
N SER A 79 -20.64 2.17 36.58
CA SER A 79 -20.16 3.54 36.64
C SER A 79 -18.96 3.64 37.59
N SER A 80 -17.78 3.91 37.06
CA SER A 80 -16.58 4.21 37.85
C SER A 80 -16.31 5.70 37.83
N LYS A 81 -16.48 6.33 39.00
CA LYS A 81 -16.08 7.70 39.33
C LYS A 81 -14.67 8.02 38.83
N GLN A 82 -14.54 9.03 37.95
CA GLN A 82 -13.25 9.61 37.56
C GLN A 82 -12.55 10.22 38.78
N LYS A 83 -11.46 9.59 39.23
CA LYS A 83 -10.45 10.26 40.05
C LYS A 83 -9.60 11.12 39.12
N LYS A 84 -9.66 12.45 39.29
CA LYS A 84 -8.73 13.39 38.67
C LYS A 84 -7.33 13.17 39.25
N SER A 85 -6.46 12.44 38.54
CA SER A 85 -5.03 12.42 38.83
C SER A 85 -4.37 13.58 38.09
N SER A 86 -3.84 14.55 38.83
CA SER A 86 -3.01 15.64 38.30
C SER A 86 -1.73 15.05 37.70
N SER A 87 -1.68 14.88 36.39
CA SER A 87 -0.47 14.48 35.68
C SER A 87 0.53 15.63 35.70
N LYS A 88 1.68 15.45 36.38
CA LYS A 88 2.83 16.36 36.25
C LYS A 88 3.23 16.46 34.77
N PRO A 89 3.65 17.65 34.28
CA PRO A 89 4.15 17.79 32.92
C PRO A 89 5.35 16.88 32.72
N ARG A 90 5.30 16.05 31.68
CA ARG A 90 6.37 15.14 31.28
C ARG A 90 7.53 15.99 30.75
N VAL A 91 8.62 16.07 31.50
CA VAL A 91 9.90 16.58 30.97
C VAL A 91 10.28 15.63 29.85
N ILE A 92 10.26 16.12 28.61
CA ILE A 92 10.83 15.39 27.48
C ILE A 92 12.33 15.56 27.64
N GLU A 93 13.00 14.54 28.18
CA GLU A 93 14.45 14.50 28.19
C GLU A 93 14.94 14.63 26.75
N ALA A 94 15.95 15.49 26.55
CA ALA A 94 16.58 15.62 25.25
C ALA A 94 17.08 14.23 24.81
N PRO A 95 16.90 13.87 23.52
CA PRO A 95 17.44 12.60 23.03
C PRO A 95 18.94 12.55 23.34
N PRO A 96 19.46 11.38 23.75
CA PRO A 96 20.89 11.25 24.02
C PRO A 96 21.69 11.70 22.79
N PRO A 97 22.86 12.34 22.99
CA PRO A 97 23.71 12.70 21.88
C PRO A 97 24.03 11.44 21.07
N PRO A 98 24.19 11.57 19.74
CA PRO A 98 24.68 10.45 18.94
C PRO A 98 26.01 9.94 19.54
N PRO A 99 26.28 8.63 19.48
CA PRO A 99 27.55 8.08 19.95
C PRO A 99 28.73 8.81 19.30
N ALA A 100 29.86 8.89 20.02
CA ALA A 100 31.08 9.47 19.47
C ALA A 100 31.51 8.68 18.22
N GLU A 101 32.15 9.34 17.25
CA GLU A 101 32.57 8.69 15.99
C GLU A 101 33.42 7.43 16.24
N ASP A 102 34.18 7.42 17.32
CA ASP A 102 35.11 6.37 17.72
C ASP A 102 34.39 5.10 18.24
N ASP A 103 33.18 5.24 18.80
CA ASP A 103 32.38 4.12 19.31
C ASP A 103 31.80 3.23 18.19
N TYR A 104 31.75 3.73 16.95
CA TYR A 104 31.30 2.95 15.79
C TYR A 104 32.35 1.94 15.30
N LEU A 105 33.63 2.19 15.57
CA LEU A 105 34.75 1.38 15.05
C LEU A 105 35.06 0.17 15.96
N ASP A 106 34.84 0.29 17.26
CA ASP A 106 35.20 -0.74 18.25
C ASP A 106 34.18 -1.91 18.31
N ALA A 107 33.00 -1.75 17.73
CA ALA A 107 31.93 -2.76 17.70
C ALA A 107 32.12 -3.86 16.64
N GLY A 108 33.27 -3.92 15.95
CA GLY A 108 33.49 -4.88 14.86
C GLY A 108 32.51 -4.69 13.69
N TRP A 109 31.95 -3.48 13.53
CA TRP A 109 31.04 -3.14 12.43
C TRP A 109 31.84 -3.09 11.13
N GLN A 110 31.95 -4.23 10.45
CA GLN A 110 32.29 -4.24 9.02
C GLN A 110 31.14 -3.58 8.27
N GLY A 111 31.33 -2.30 7.93
CA GLY A 111 30.42 -1.60 7.04
C GLY A 111 30.21 -2.39 5.75
N PHE A 112 29.04 -2.27 5.15
CA PHE A 112 28.79 -2.86 3.85
C PHE A 112 29.23 -1.90 2.74
N SER A 113 29.73 -2.43 1.64
CA SER A 113 30.14 -1.64 0.49
C SER A 113 28.92 -1.14 -0.31
N MET A 114 29.10 -0.03 -1.03
CA MET A 114 28.08 0.46 -1.97
C MET A 114 27.79 -0.56 -3.08
N GLU A 115 28.76 -1.41 -3.43
CA GLU A 115 28.56 -2.50 -4.38
C GLU A 115 27.60 -3.57 -3.84
N GLN A 116 27.75 -3.98 -2.57
CA GLN A 116 26.83 -4.91 -1.92
C GLN A 116 25.41 -4.33 -1.84
N ALA A 117 25.30 -3.05 -1.49
CA ALA A 117 24.02 -2.35 -1.44
C ALA A 117 23.34 -2.30 -2.83
N ARG A 118 24.11 -2.02 -3.88
CA ARG A 118 23.62 -2.01 -5.27
C ARG A 118 23.15 -3.39 -5.72
N LYS A 119 23.94 -4.44 -5.45
CA LYS A 119 23.59 -5.82 -5.78
C LYS A 119 22.30 -6.25 -5.07
N TYR A 120 22.14 -5.89 -3.79
CA TYR A 120 20.89 -6.14 -3.05
C TYR A 120 19.70 -5.42 -3.68
N ALA A 121 19.88 -4.17 -4.10
CA ALA A 121 18.81 -3.42 -4.76
C ALA A 121 18.46 -4.02 -6.15
N ASP A 122 19.46 -4.51 -6.90
CA ASP A 122 19.27 -5.20 -8.17
C ASP A 122 18.43 -6.46 -7.99
N THR A 123 18.82 -7.35 -7.08
CA THR A 123 18.08 -8.61 -6.81
C THR A 123 16.68 -8.35 -6.26
N SER A 124 16.53 -7.34 -5.40
CA SER A 124 15.22 -6.96 -4.86
C SER A 124 14.29 -6.42 -5.95
N GLN A 125 14.80 -5.60 -6.87
CA GLN A 125 14.03 -5.12 -8.03
C GLN A 125 13.63 -6.26 -8.96
N GLU A 126 14.53 -7.21 -9.22
CA GLU A 126 14.19 -8.40 -10.02
C GLU A 126 13.05 -9.20 -9.37
N ALA A 127 13.11 -9.40 -8.05
CA ALA A 127 12.06 -10.08 -7.30
C ALA A 127 10.71 -9.33 -7.38
N THR A 128 10.68 -8.00 -7.25
CA THR A 128 9.44 -7.23 -7.37
C THR A 128 8.89 -7.22 -8.79
N LEU A 129 9.75 -7.22 -9.81
CA LEU A 129 9.34 -7.30 -11.20
C LEU A 129 8.68 -8.64 -11.55
N MET A 130 9.05 -9.72 -10.86
CA MET A 130 8.48 -11.06 -11.03
C MET A 130 7.11 -11.25 -10.39
N LYS A 131 6.71 -10.40 -9.44
CA LYS A 131 5.39 -10.47 -8.80
C LYS A 131 4.27 -10.20 -9.80
N THR A 132 3.19 -10.97 -9.69
CA THR A 132 1.96 -10.68 -10.42
C THR A 132 1.14 -9.62 -9.66
N PRO A 133 0.24 -8.90 -10.34
CA PRO A 133 -0.69 -8.01 -9.65
C PRO A 133 -1.56 -8.70 -8.59
N ALA A 134 -1.91 -9.97 -8.81
CA ALA A 134 -2.68 -10.76 -7.84
C ALA A 134 -1.88 -11.02 -6.56
N ASP A 135 -0.58 -11.32 -6.68
CA ASP A 135 0.32 -11.49 -5.52
C ASP A 135 0.39 -10.20 -4.70
N VAL A 136 0.59 -9.07 -5.38
CA VAL A 136 0.69 -7.74 -4.73
C VAL A 136 -0.63 -7.37 -4.05
N LEU A 137 -1.77 -7.58 -4.72
CA LEU A 137 -3.07 -7.33 -4.11
C LEU A 137 -3.30 -8.20 -2.87
N SER A 138 -2.94 -9.48 -2.94
CA SER A 138 -3.07 -10.40 -1.82
C SER A 138 -2.17 -9.99 -0.64
N GLU A 139 -0.95 -9.52 -0.90
CA GLU A 139 -0.06 -8.96 0.12
C GLU A 139 -0.67 -7.74 0.82
N LEU A 140 -1.24 -6.80 0.05
CA LEU A 140 -1.92 -5.61 0.58
C LEU A 140 -3.12 -5.99 1.45
N GLN A 141 -3.96 -6.92 1.00
CA GLN A 141 -5.11 -7.41 1.76
C GLN A 141 -4.68 -8.05 3.09
N ARG A 142 -3.66 -8.91 3.07
CA ARG A 142 -3.11 -9.51 4.30
C ARG A 142 -2.54 -8.45 5.24
N GLY A 143 -1.86 -7.44 4.69
CA GLY A 143 -1.32 -6.33 5.47
C GLY A 143 -2.40 -5.51 6.14
N ASN A 144 -3.46 -5.17 5.39
CA ASN A 144 -4.61 -4.49 5.94
C ASN A 144 -5.35 -5.31 7.00
N ALA A 145 -5.52 -6.61 6.78
CA ALA A 145 -6.10 -7.50 7.79
C ALA A 145 -5.27 -7.50 9.09
N ARG A 146 -3.92 -7.52 9.01
CA ARG A 146 -3.07 -7.42 10.21
C ARG A 146 -3.24 -6.08 10.92
N PHE A 147 -3.28 -4.97 10.18
CA PHE A 147 -3.54 -3.65 10.74
C PHE A 147 -4.88 -3.58 11.49
N TRP A 148 -5.95 -4.02 10.83
CA TRP A 148 -7.29 -4.00 11.39
C TRP A 148 -7.43 -4.84 12.66
N MET A 149 -6.80 -6.03 12.66
CA MET A 149 -6.84 -6.94 13.81
C MET A 149 -5.91 -6.51 14.96
N GLY A 150 -5.20 -5.38 14.84
CA GLY A 150 -4.24 -4.92 15.85
C GLY A 150 -2.92 -5.72 15.88
N ASN A 151 -2.66 -6.52 14.84
CA ASN A 151 -1.50 -7.41 14.70
C ASN A 151 -0.50 -6.91 13.63
N ALA A 152 -0.50 -5.61 13.35
CA ALA A 152 0.44 -4.99 12.41
C ALA A 152 1.88 -5.28 12.83
N ARG A 153 2.70 -5.75 11.89
CA ARG A 153 4.09 -6.09 12.15
C ARG A 153 5.00 -4.88 12.10
N ARG A 154 4.59 -3.83 11.37
CA ARG A 154 5.39 -2.64 11.06
C ARG A 154 6.77 -3.06 10.54
N PRO A 155 6.84 -3.65 9.34
CA PRO A 155 8.08 -4.23 8.84
C PRO A 155 9.17 -3.15 8.72
N GLU A 156 10.04 -3.08 9.72
CA GLU A 156 11.21 -2.21 9.71
C GLU A 156 12.30 -2.83 8.82
N ARG A 157 12.82 -2.01 7.92
CA ARG A 157 13.99 -2.37 7.13
C ARG A 157 15.24 -2.17 7.96
N SER A 158 16.16 -3.12 7.91
CA SER A 158 17.48 -3.00 8.53
C SER A 158 18.25 -1.78 8.01
N ALA A 159 19.26 -1.32 8.74
CA ALA A 159 20.10 -0.21 8.29
C ALA A 159 20.73 -0.47 6.91
N PHE A 160 21.09 -1.73 6.61
CA PHE A 160 21.56 -2.16 5.30
C PHE A 160 20.53 -1.93 4.21
N GLU A 161 19.33 -2.49 4.38
CA GLU A 161 18.25 -2.37 3.40
C GLU A 161 17.86 -0.91 3.14
N ARG A 162 17.82 -0.07 4.18
CA ARG A 162 17.56 1.37 4.03
C ARG A 162 18.62 2.06 3.19
N ARG A 163 19.90 1.73 3.37
CA ARG A 163 20.98 2.32 2.54
C ARG A 163 20.95 1.76 1.11
N ALA A 164 20.55 0.51 0.91
CA ALA A 164 20.38 -0.04 -0.45
C ALA A 164 19.33 0.73 -1.26
N LEU A 165 18.27 1.21 -0.61
CA LEU A 165 17.24 2.06 -1.24
C LEU A 165 17.75 3.43 -1.70
N LEU A 166 18.92 3.89 -1.23
CA LEU A 166 19.56 5.13 -1.75
C LEU A 166 19.97 4.99 -3.22
N THR A 167 20.24 3.76 -3.67
CA THR A 167 20.67 3.51 -5.05
C THR A 167 19.48 3.50 -6.02
N LYS A 168 18.35 2.93 -5.59
CA LYS A 168 17.09 2.89 -6.34
C LYS A 168 15.94 2.39 -5.48
N GLN A 169 14.73 2.74 -5.92
CA GLN A 169 13.47 2.24 -5.37
C GLN A 169 12.81 1.25 -6.35
N PHE A 170 12.03 0.32 -5.82
CA PHE A 170 11.35 -0.72 -6.61
C PHE A 170 9.97 -1.09 -6.00
N PRO A 171 9.09 -0.09 -5.76
CA PRO A 171 7.77 -0.34 -5.18
C PRO A 171 6.92 -1.22 -6.09
N THR A 172 6.07 -2.06 -5.49
CA THR A 172 5.16 -2.94 -6.23
C THR A 172 3.78 -2.34 -6.43
N VAL A 173 3.46 -1.28 -5.69
CA VAL A 173 2.16 -0.61 -5.71
C VAL A 173 2.34 0.89 -5.78
N ALA A 174 1.47 1.57 -6.54
CA ALA A 174 1.24 2.99 -6.43
C ALA A 174 -0.08 3.24 -5.70
N VAL A 175 -0.14 4.26 -4.84
CA VAL A 175 -1.35 4.63 -4.12
C VAL A 175 -1.66 6.11 -4.34
N LEU A 176 -2.88 6.41 -4.77
CA LEU A 176 -3.48 7.74 -4.69
C LEU A 176 -4.44 7.76 -3.50
N GLY A 177 -4.04 8.42 -2.41
CA GLY A 177 -4.80 8.46 -1.16
C GLY A 177 -5.09 9.87 -0.66
N CYS A 178 -5.91 9.97 0.38
CA CYS A 178 -6.21 11.25 1.01
C CYS A 178 -5.06 11.72 1.92
N SER A 179 -4.82 13.02 2.02
CA SER A 179 -3.90 13.63 3.01
C SER A 179 -4.39 13.52 4.45
N ASP A 180 -5.57 12.92 4.71
CA ASP A 180 -6.14 12.73 6.03
C ASP A 180 -5.15 12.02 6.98
N SER A 181 -4.83 12.65 8.11
CA SER A 181 -3.82 12.15 9.06
C SER A 181 -4.22 10.84 9.74
N ARG A 182 -5.50 10.46 9.70
CA ARG A 182 -6.01 9.21 10.28
C ARG A 182 -5.83 8.01 9.35
N VAL A 183 -5.46 8.24 8.09
CA VAL A 183 -5.31 7.20 7.06
C VAL A 183 -3.87 7.16 6.50
N PRO A 184 -2.86 6.88 7.33
CA PRO A 184 -1.49 6.66 6.88
C PRO A 184 -1.40 5.34 6.08
N VAL A 185 -1.14 5.45 4.78
CA VAL A 185 -1.22 4.35 3.80
C VAL A 185 -0.34 3.16 4.18
N GLU A 186 0.93 3.41 4.50
CA GLU A 186 1.92 2.38 4.81
C GLU A 186 1.56 1.63 6.08
N LEU A 187 1.00 2.31 7.09
CA LEU A 187 0.53 1.68 8.31
C LEU A 187 -0.73 0.85 8.06
N VAL A 188 -1.70 1.39 7.30
CA VAL A 188 -2.96 0.71 7.00
C VAL A 188 -2.76 -0.57 6.21
N PHE A 189 -1.74 -0.64 5.35
CA PHE A 189 -1.38 -1.84 4.60
C PHE A 189 -0.22 -2.64 5.22
N ASP A 190 0.26 -2.26 6.41
CA ASP A 190 1.39 -2.91 7.09
C ASP A 190 2.62 -3.10 6.16
N CYS A 191 2.93 -2.05 5.40
CA CYS A 191 4.05 -1.96 4.48
C CYS A 191 5.20 -1.14 5.08
N GLY A 192 6.42 -1.37 4.57
CA GLY A 192 7.64 -0.69 5.00
C GLY A 192 8.24 0.21 3.91
N LEU A 193 9.47 0.65 4.16
CA LEU A 193 10.22 1.52 3.25
C LEU A 193 10.47 0.80 1.90
N GLY A 194 10.17 1.51 0.81
CA GLY A 194 10.40 1.04 -0.56
C GLY A 194 9.31 0.15 -1.14
N ASP A 195 8.30 -0.22 -0.34
CA ASP A 195 7.24 -1.15 -0.79
C ASP A 195 6.17 -0.46 -1.66
N MET A 196 5.91 0.83 -1.40
CA MET A 196 4.82 1.60 -2.01
C MET A 196 5.30 2.93 -2.57
N PHE A 197 4.73 3.36 -3.70
CA PHE A 197 4.85 4.72 -4.22
C PHE A 197 3.56 5.49 -3.88
N VAL A 198 3.65 6.47 -2.99
CA VAL A 198 2.45 7.08 -2.38
C VAL A 198 2.29 8.53 -2.82
N VAL A 199 1.12 8.85 -3.37
CA VAL A 199 0.66 10.19 -3.71
C VAL A 199 -0.52 10.51 -2.82
N ARG A 200 -0.43 11.57 -2.02
CA ARG A 200 -1.50 11.96 -1.08
C ARG A 200 -1.87 13.43 -1.26
N VAL A 201 -3.14 13.65 -1.57
CA VAL A 201 -3.76 14.98 -1.66
C VAL A 201 -5.11 14.97 -0.95
N ALA A 202 -5.59 16.11 -0.48
CA ALA A 202 -6.93 16.18 0.13
C ALA A 202 -7.98 15.59 -0.85
N GLY A 203 -8.89 14.75 -0.34
CA GLY A 203 -9.92 14.10 -1.17
C GLY A 203 -9.40 13.20 -2.29
N ASN A 204 -8.12 12.80 -2.28
CA ASN A 204 -7.49 11.91 -3.27
C ASN A 204 -7.80 12.31 -4.73
N VAL A 205 -7.86 13.63 -4.98
CA VAL A 205 -8.13 14.23 -6.30
C VAL A 205 -7.04 13.89 -7.29
N CYS A 206 -7.44 13.68 -8.54
CA CYS A 206 -6.51 13.44 -9.64
C CYS A 206 -6.38 14.70 -10.52
N ASP A 207 -5.49 15.59 -10.14
CA ASP A 207 -5.04 16.73 -10.97
C ASP A 207 -3.86 16.33 -11.89
N THR A 208 -3.31 17.29 -12.64
CA THR A 208 -2.18 17.05 -13.54
C THR A 208 -0.94 16.51 -12.81
N SER A 209 -0.65 17.04 -11.62
CA SER A 209 0.56 16.69 -10.86
C SER A 209 0.49 15.28 -10.26
N THR A 210 -0.65 14.93 -9.68
CA THR A 210 -0.93 13.60 -9.14
C THR A 210 -1.03 12.55 -10.25
N LEU A 211 -1.66 12.86 -11.38
CA LEU A 211 -1.71 11.97 -12.55
C LEU A 211 -0.31 11.69 -13.09
N ALA A 212 0.52 12.71 -13.27
CA ALA A 212 1.89 12.55 -13.74
C ALA A 212 2.73 11.71 -12.76
N SER A 213 2.52 11.88 -11.45
CA SER A 213 3.19 11.08 -10.42
C SER A 213 2.78 9.61 -10.48
N VAL A 214 1.50 9.32 -10.67
CA VAL A 214 0.99 7.95 -10.87
C VAL A 214 1.53 7.34 -12.16
N GLN A 215 1.52 8.09 -13.27
CA GLN A 215 2.10 7.66 -14.54
C GLN A 215 3.60 7.36 -14.42
N TYR A 216 4.34 8.14 -13.62
CA TYR A 216 5.74 7.85 -13.33
C TYR A 216 5.90 6.49 -12.65
N ALA A 217 5.09 6.19 -11.64
CA ALA A 217 5.13 4.91 -10.96
C ALA A 217 4.82 3.74 -11.92
N ILE A 218 3.84 3.90 -12.81
CA ILE A 218 3.48 2.90 -13.82
C ILE A 218 4.61 2.72 -14.84
N HIS A 219 5.05 3.80 -15.49
CA HIS A 219 5.94 3.73 -16.63
C HIS A 219 7.42 3.57 -16.26
N HIS A 220 7.87 4.13 -15.14
CA HIS A 220 9.28 4.09 -14.73
C HIS A 220 9.54 3.07 -13.62
N LEU A 221 8.67 3.01 -12.60
CA LEU A 221 8.86 2.09 -11.46
C LEU A 221 8.26 0.71 -11.70
N LYS A 222 7.42 0.55 -12.72
CA LYS A 222 6.79 -0.72 -13.11
C LYS A 222 5.97 -1.35 -11.97
N VAL A 223 5.28 -0.50 -11.21
CA VAL A 223 4.33 -0.95 -10.18
C VAL A 223 3.29 -1.90 -10.80
N LYS A 224 2.86 -2.89 -10.03
CA LYS A 224 1.93 -3.94 -10.49
C LYS A 224 0.48 -3.58 -10.26
N VAL A 225 0.24 -2.74 -9.26
CA VAL A 225 -1.09 -2.36 -8.79
C VAL A 225 -1.11 -0.85 -8.56
N LEU A 226 -2.16 -0.20 -9.05
CA LEU A 226 -2.54 1.15 -8.63
C LEU A 226 -3.76 1.04 -7.72
N VAL A 227 -3.65 1.58 -6.51
CA VAL A 227 -4.74 1.72 -5.55
C VAL A 227 -5.21 3.17 -5.52
N VAL A 228 -6.51 3.40 -5.75
CA VAL A 228 -7.16 4.65 -5.36
C VAL A 228 -7.87 4.42 -4.04
N MET A 229 -7.47 5.13 -3.00
CA MET A 229 -7.86 4.88 -1.61
C MET A 229 -8.71 6.04 -1.07
N GLY A 230 -10.02 5.82 -1.02
CA GLY A 230 -10.97 6.68 -0.32
C GLY A 230 -11.07 6.32 1.17
N HIS A 231 -11.73 7.17 1.96
CA HIS A 231 -12.01 6.89 3.37
C HIS A 231 -13.29 7.59 3.84
N GLU A 232 -13.87 7.06 4.92
CA GLU A 232 -15.06 7.64 5.53
C GLU A 232 -14.75 8.96 6.25
N GLY A 233 -15.76 9.84 6.32
CA GLY A 233 -15.64 11.12 7.01
C GLY A 233 -14.57 12.04 6.42
N CYS A 234 -14.36 11.97 5.10
CA CYS A 234 -13.42 12.83 4.39
C CYS A 234 -13.84 14.31 4.46
N GLY A 235 -12.97 15.14 5.02
CA GLY A 235 -13.22 16.58 5.16
C GLY A 235 -13.38 17.30 3.82
N ALA A 236 -12.58 16.94 2.82
CA ALA A 236 -12.63 17.55 1.49
C ALA A 236 -13.94 17.22 0.76
N VAL A 237 -14.36 15.95 0.78
CA VAL A 237 -15.63 15.51 0.19
C VAL A 237 -16.81 16.17 0.92
N LYS A 238 -16.77 16.24 2.26
CA LYS A 238 -17.80 16.92 3.04
C LYS A 238 -17.89 18.41 2.69
N ALA A 239 -16.75 19.08 2.55
CA ALA A 239 -16.68 20.50 2.23
C ALA A 239 -17.12 20.80 0.78
N ALA A 240 -16.85 19.89 -0.17
CA ALA A 240 -17.33 20.00 -1.55
C ALA A 240 -18.87 20.02 -1.63
N GLY A 241 -19.57 19.39 -0.68
CA GLY A 241 -21.03 19.42 -0.58
C GLY A 241 -21.62 20.68 0.06
N LEU A 242 -20.81 21.67 0.44
CA LEU A 242 -21.30 22.96 0.97
C LEU A 242 -21.95 23.80 -0.14
N PRO A 243 -22.95 24.66 0.20
CA PRO A 243 -23.57 25.51 -0.80
C PRO A 243 -22.57 26.54 -1.37
N PRO A 244 -22.75 27.02 -2.61
CA PRO A 244 -21.82 27.94 -3.27
C PRO A 244 -21.51 29.22 -2.46
N SER A 245 -22.47 29.70 -1.68
CA SER A 245 -22.32 30.87 -0.81
C SER A 245 -21.32 30.65 0.33
N GLU A 246 -21.21 29.43 0.84
CA GLU A 246 -20.21 29.08 1.87
C GLU A 246 -18.85 28.84 1.22
N LEU A 247 -18.79 28.16 0.08
CA LEU A 247 -17.55 27.97 -0.68
C LEU A 247 -16.93 29.31 -1.12
N ALA A 248 -17.74 30.34 -1.37
CA ALA A 248 -17.26 31.67 -1.72
C ALA A 248 -16.53 32.41 -0.59
N LYS A 249 -16.66 31.95 0.67
CA LYS A 249 -15.94 32.51 1.82
C LYS A 249 -14.53 31.94 1.96
N GLU A 250 -14.25 30.81 1.33
CA GLU A 250 -12.96 30.15 1.38
C GLU A 250 -11.92 30.87 0.50
N PRO A 251 -10.61 30.75 0.82
CA PRO A 251 -9.55 31.22 -0.06
C PRO A 251 -9.67 30.65 -1.47
N GLU A 252 -9.34 31.46 -2.48
CA GLU A 252 -9.59 31.15 -3.90
C GLU A 252 -9.14 29.74 -4.32
N ASN A 253 -7.92 29.34 -3.93
CA ASN A 253 -7.37 28.03 -4.26
C ASN A 253 -8.16 26.89 -3.63
N LEU A 254 -8.59 27.06 -2.37
CA LEU A 254 -9.39 26.06 -1.66
C LEU A 254 -10.81 25.99 -2.24
N ALA A 255 -11.45 27.13 -2.50
CA ALA A 255 -12.77 27.18 -3.12
C ALA A 255 -12.79 26.51 -4.51
N ARG A 256 -11.80 26.81 -5.36
CA ARG A 256 -11.63 26.19 -6.68
C ARG A 256 -11.45 24.68 -6.56
N PHE A 257 -10.58 24.24 -5.66
CA PHE A 257 -10.33 22.83 -5.38
C PHE A 257 -11.61 22.11 -4.90
N LEU A 258 -12.33 22.66 -3.94
CA LEU A 258 -13.56 22.05 -3.40
C LEU A 258 -14.69 21.97 -4.44
N ARG A 259 -14.80 22.97 -5.32
CA ARG A 259 -15.76 22.90 -6.45
C ARG A 259 -15.41 21.76 -7.41
N SER A 260 -14.13 21.59 -7.74
CA SER A 260 -13.67 20.51 -8.63
C SER A 260 -13.90 19.09 -8.08
N LEU A 261 -14.22 18.97 -6.79
CA LEU A 261 -14.56 17.71 -6.13
C LEU A 261 -16.06 17.40 -6.14
N GLY A 262 -16.90 18.43 -6.28
CA GLY A 262 -18.36 18.31 -6.26
C GLY A 262 -18.99 18.15 -7.66
N ASP A 263 -18.23 18.45 -8.71
CA ASP A 263 -18.59 18.27 -10.12
C ASP A 263 -18.32 16.83 -10.59
#